data_AF-A0A0C9VCT2-F1
#
_entry.id   AF-A0A0C9VCT2-F1
#
_cell.length_a   1.000
_cell.length_b   1.000
_cell.length_c   1.000
_cell.angle_alpha   90.00
_cell.angle_beta   90.00
_cell.angle_gamma   90.00
#
_symmetry.space_group_name_H-M   'P 1'
#
loop_
_entity.id
_entity.type
_entity.pdbx_description
1 polymer ?
#
loop_
_entity_poly.entity_id
_entity_poly.type
_entity_poly.pdbx_seq_one_letter_code
_entity_poly.pdbx_strand_id
1 'polypeptide(L)'
;KDHSQTKSLLKRGLQAVSTLVSKFNRIVNEMKAAKRKGRAPVGMRLPVALETKKIFRLDIDDNIWDQDGLLEEEGLDPPGWLANQSICDAIPALLVCDRVVEEQA
;
A
#
# COMPACT_ATOMS: atom_id res chain seq x y z
N LYS A 1 -25.41 23.35 -7.41
CA LYS A 1 -24.27 23.84 -8.24
C LYS A 1 -22.94 23.31 -7.70
N ASP A 2 -22.87 23.01 -6.41
CA ASP A 2 -21.65 22.55 -5.69
C ASP A 2 -21.19 21.15 -6.11
N HIS A 3 -22.13 20.28 -6.48
CA HIS A 3 -21.84 18.91 -6.89
C HIS A 3 -20.91 18.80 -8.13
N SER A 4 -20.95 19.78 -9.04
CA SER A 4 -20.05 19.77 -10.22
C SER A 4 -18.62 20.21 -9.88
N GLN A 5 -18.46 21.14 -8.94
CA GLN A 5 -17.16 21.59 -8.46
C GLN A 5 -16.47 20.51 -7.62
N THR A 6 -17.19 19.83 -6.73
CA THR A 6 -16.64 18.69 -5.98
C THR A 6 -16.16 17.58 -6.91
N LYS A 7 -16.96 17.21 -7.93
CA LYS A 7 -16.59 16.19 -8.93
C LYS A 7 -15.35 16.57 -9.73
N SER A 8 -15.20 17.84 -10.11
CA SER A 8 -14.05 18.29 -10.90
C SER A 8 -12.76 18.27 -10.08
N LEU A 9 -12.82 18.66 -8.80
CA LEU A 9 -11.70 18.58 -7.87
C LEU A 9 -11.28 17.13 -7.63
N LEU A 10 -12.23 16.22 -7.41
CA LEU A 10 -11.96 14.79 -7.26
C LEU A 10 -11.28 14.21 -8.50
N LYS A 11 -11.84 14.48 -9.70
CA LYS A 11 -11.23 14.01 -10.97
C LYS A 11 -9.79 14.51 -11.13
N ARG A 12 -9.53 15.78 -10.78
CA ARG A 12 -8.18 16.35 -10.83
C ARG A 12 -7.24 15.66 -9.84
N GLY A 13 -7.71 15.39 -8.62
CA GLY A 13 -6.96 14.64 -7.62
C GLY A 13 -6.60 13.22 -8.07
N LEU A 14 -7.58 12.46 -8.57
CA LEU A 14 -7.38 11.11 -9.10
C LEU A 14 -6.35 11.09 -10.25
N GLN A 15 -6.41 12.08 -11.14
CA GLN A 15 -5.45 12.20 -12.24
C GLN A 15 -4.04 12.53 -11.74
N ALA A 16 -3.92 13.42 -10.75
CA ALA A 16 -2.64 13.79 -10.16
C ALA A 16 -1.98 12.58 -9.48
N VAL A 17 -2.74 11.84 -8.68
CA VAL A 17 -2.26 10.61 -8.02
C VAL A 17 -1.85 9.57 -9.06
N SER A 18 -2.68 9.30 -10.07
CA SER A 18 -2.36 8.35 -11.15
C SER A 18 -1.07 8.71 -11.89
N THR A 19 -0.83 10.00 -12.09
CA THR A 19 0.40 10.51 -12.72
C THR A 19 1.62 10.27 -11.83
N LEU A 20 1.47 10.46 -10.52
CA LEU A 20 2.54 10.19 -9.55
C LEU A 20 2.90 8.70 -9.51
N VAL A 21 1.90 7.82 -9.47
CA VAL A 21 2.10 6.36 -9.55
C VAL A 21 2.88 5.96 -10.79
N SER A 22 2.51 6.54 -11.93
CA SER A 22 3.17 6.27 -13.21
C SER A 22 4.65 6.67 -13.17
N LYS A 23 4.96 7.84 -12.58
CA LYS A 23 6.35 8.31 -12.39
C LYS A 23 7.13 7.41 -11.43
N PHE A 24 6.53 7.03 -10.30
CA PHE A 24 7.13 6.11 -9.35
C PHE A 24 7.47 4.76 -10.00
N ASN A 25 6.50 4.14 -10.68
CA ASN A 25 6.70 2.87 -11.38
C ASN A 25 7.77 2.94 -12.47
N ARG A 26 7.92 4.09 -13.13
CA ARG A 26 9.02 4.32 -14.09
C ARG A 26 10.38 4.24 -13.39
N ILE A 27 10.54 4.90 -12.25
CA ILE A 27 11.78 4.86 -11.46
C ILE A 27 12.05 3.43 -10.97
N VAL A 28 11.04 2.72 -10.46
CA VAL A 28 11.17 1.32 -10.05
C VAL A 28 11.68 0.45 -11.21
N ASN A 29 11.18 0.66 -12.43
CA ASN A 29 11.64 -0.06 -13.61
C ASN A 29 13.08 0.29 -14.01
N GLU A 30 13.48 1.55 -13.88
CA GLU A 30 14.87 2.00 -14.09
C GLU A 30 15.80 1.34 -13.06
N MET A 31 15.41 1.27 -11.78
CA MET A 31 16.18 0.59 -10.75
C MET A 31 16.28 -0.92 -11.01
N LYS A 32 15.18 -1.57 -11.43
CA LYS A 32 15.20 -2.99 -11.88
C LYS A 32 16.16 -3.21 -13.04
N ALA A 33 16.20 -2.28 -14.00
CA ALA A 33 17.15 -2.35 -15.11
C ALA A 33 18.60 -2.16 -14.64
N ALA A 34 18.87 -1.22 -13.72
CA ALA A 34 20.19 -1.01 -13.14
C ALA A 34 20.68 -2.24 -12.35
N LYS A 35 19.81 -2.84 -11.54
CA LYS A 35 20.09 -4.08 -10.81
C LYS A 35 20.42 -5.24 -11.74
N ARG A 36 19.63 -5.44 -12.81
CA ARG A 36 19.92 -6.48 -13.83
C ARG A 36 21.26 -6.26 -14.55
N LYS A 37 21.70 -5.01 -14.70
CA LYS A 37 23.00 -4.64 -15.29
C LYS A 37 24.17 -4.77 -14.31
N GLY A 38 23.96 -5.27 -13.09
CA GLY A 38 24.98 -5.38 -12.06
C GLY A 38 25.46 -4.04 -11.50
N ARG A 39 24.66 -2.96 -11.66
CA ARG A 39 25.00 -1.61 -11.18
C ARG A 39 24.36 -1.27 -9.83
N ALA A 40 23.64 -2.21 -9.24
CA ALA A 40 23.05 -2.03 -7.91
C ALA A 40 24.02 -2.56 -6.84
N PRO A 41 24.12 -1.90 -5.67
CA PRO A 41 24.78 -2.44 -4.50
C PRO A 41 24.29 -3.85 -4.14
N VAL A 42 25.19 -4.66 -3.59
CA VAL A 42 24.85 -5.97 -3.04
C VAL A 42 23.84 -5.78 -1.90
N GLY A 43 22.78 -6.60 -1.89
CA GLY A 43 21.74 -6.51 -0.87
C GLY A 43 20.68 -5.44 -1.11
N MET A 44 20.78 -4.61 -2.16
CA MET A 44 19.77 -3.59 -2.46
C MET A 44 18.39 -4.22 -2.70
N ARG A 45 17.42 -3.88 -1.83
CA ARG A 45 15.99 -4.14 -2.02
C ARG A 45 15.41 -3.08 -2.96
N LEU A 46 14.52 -3.50 -3.85
CA LEU A 46 13.89 -2.60 -4.81
C LEU A 46 12.44 -2.41 -4.40
N PRO A 47 11.90 -1.18 -4.43
CA PRO A 47 10.49 -0.96 -4.14
C PRO A 47 9.59 -1.76 -5.09
N VAL A 48 8.45 -2.21 -4.57
CA VAL A 48 7.42 -2.88 -5.36
C VAL A 48 6.66 -1.85 -6.19
N ALA A 49 6.35 -2.19 -7.45
CA ALA A 49 5.57 -1.31 -8.32
C ALA A 49 4.11 -1.25 -7.80
N LEU A 50 3.54 -0.05 -7.83
CA LEU A 50 2.19 0.20 -7.35
C LEU A 50 1.16 0.02 -8.47
N GLU A 51 0.03 -0.59 -8.15
CA GLU A 51 -1.10 -0.68 -9.07
C GLU A 51 -2.03 0.52 -8.90
N THR A 52 -2.15 1.36 -9.93
CA THR A 52 -2.95 2.60 -9.87
C THR A 52 -4.41 2.35 -9.46
N LYS A 53 -5.01 1.24 -9.89
CA LYS A 53 -6.39 0.89 -9.52
C LYS A 53 -6.55 0.55 -8.04
N LYS A 54 -5.52 -0.05 -7.43
CA LYS A 54 -5.52 -0.45 -6.02
C LYS A 54 -5.30 0.74 -5.08
N ILE A 55 -4.51 1.73 -5.49
CA ILE A 55 -4.26 2.94 -4.67
C ILE A 55 -5.55 3.59 -4.15
N PHE A 56 -6.61 3.62 -4.94
CA PHE A 56 -7.85 4.27 -4.55
C PHE A 56 -8.73 3.44 -3.61
N ARG A 57 -8.41 2.15 -3.42
CA ARG A 57 -9.06 1.29 -2.44
C ARG A 57 -8.55 1.57 -1.02
N LEU A 58 -7.29 2.00 -0.92
CA LEU A 58 -6.60 2.23 0.35
C LEU A 58 -6.72 1.01 1.29
N ASP A 59 -6.62 -0.19 0.70
CA ASP A 59 -6.69 -1.43 1.46
C ASP A 59 -5.42 -1.58 2.31
N ILE A 60 -5.52 -2.17 3.49
CA ILE A 60 -4.36 -2.33 4.39
C ILE A 60 -3.30 -3.26 3.79
N ASP A 61 -3.73 -4.18 2.92
CA ASP A 61 -2.88 -5.14 2.22
C ASP A 61 -2.29 -4.58 0.91
N ASP A 62 -2.62 -3.34 0.53
CA ASP A 62 -2.08 -2.75 -0.71
C ASP A 62 -0.63 -2.31 -0.52
N ASN A 63 0.20 -2.56 -1.54
CA ASN A 63 1.64 -2.25 -1.57
C ASN A 63 2.00 -0.76 -1.32
N ILE A 64 1.02 0.15 -1.26
CA ILE A 64 1.26 1.56 -0.91
C ILE A 64 1.73 1.72 0.54
N TRP A 65 1.45 0.72 1.37
CA TRP A 65 1.82 0.66 2.78
C TRP A 65 3.08 -0.17 3.05
N ASP A 66 3.69 -0.73 2.00
CA ASP A 66 4.85 -1.60 2.12
C ASP A 66 6.04 -0.83 2.73
N GLN A 67 6.54 -1.31 3.87
CA GLN A 67 7.55 -0.64 4.69
C GLN A 67 8.98 -0.92 4.21
N ASP A 68 9.17 -0.96 2.90
CA ASP A 68 10.39 -1.44 2.23
C ASP A 68 11.54 -0.40 2.27
N GLY A 69 11.75 0.23 3.44
CA GLY A 69 12.91 1.09 3.72
C GLY A 69 12.73 2.22 4.73
N LEU A 70 11.64 2.28 5.51
CA LEU A 70 11.43 3.32 6.53
C LEU A 70 11.61 2.87 7.98
N LEU A 71 11.79 1.57 8.23
CA LEU A 71 12.20 1.09 9.54
C LEU A 71 13.73 0.92 9.54
N GLU A 72 14.42 1.80 10.27
CA GLU A 72 15.83 1.65 10.62
C GLU A 72 16.07 0.54 11.67
N GLU A 73 15.03 -0.14 12.17
CA GLU A 73 15.19 -1.13 13.23
C GLU A 73 15.43 -2.53 12.66
N GLU A 74 16.68 -2.78 12.25
CA GLU A 74 17.21 -4.14 12.31
C GLU A 74 17.15 -4.61 13.79
N GLY A 75 16.12 -5.38 14.16
CA GLY A 75 16.09 -6.11 15.43
C GLY A 75 14.80 -6.09 16.25
N LEU A 76 13.73 -5.40 15.82
CA LEU A 76 12.41 -5.58 16.43
C LEU A 76 11.57 -6.50 15.55
N ASP A 77 11.20 -7.65 16.11
CA ASP A 77 10.18 -8.49 15.49
C ASP A 77 8.92 -7.64 15.30
N PRO A 78 8.36 -7.58 14.07
CA PRO A 78 7.13 -6.84 13.82
C PRO A 78 6.01 -7.32 14.77
N PRO A 79 5.12 -6.42 15.21
CA PRO A 79 4.08 -6.79 16.16
C PRO A 79 3.19 -7.90 15.58
N GLY A 80 2.66 -8.77 16.44
CA GLY A 80 1.94 -9.97 16.01
C GLY A 80 0.75 -9.71 15.08
N TRP A 81 0.03 -8.59 15.25
CA TRP A 81 -1.06 -8.19 14.35
C TRP A 81 -0.60 -7.86 12.93
N LEU A 82 0.70 -7.65 12.72
CA LEU A 82 1.31 -7.34 11.42
C LEU A 82 2.00 -8.55 10.79
N ALA A 83 2.57 -9.44 11.60
CA ALA A 83 3.45 -10.52 11.10
C ALA A 83 2.99 -11.95 11.39
N ASN A 84 1.96 -12.13 12.22
CA ASN A 84 1.40 -13.44 12.49
C ASN A 84 0.09 -13.61 11.73
N GLN A 85 0.12 -14.45 10.68
CA GLN A 85 -1.05 -14.70 9.83
C GLN A 85 -2.29 -15.14 10.62
N SER A 86 -2.13 -15.97 11.64
CA SER A 86 -3.25 -16.41 12.47
C SER A 86 -3.88 -15.27 13.28
N ILE A 87 -3.08 -14.28 13.70
CA ILE A 87 -3.60 -13.07 14.35
C ILE A 87 -4.27 -12.17 13.30
N CYS A 88 -3.66 -12.00 12.13
CA CYS A 88 -4.23 -11.23 11.03
C CYS A 88 -5.60 -11.77 10.60
N ASP A 89 -5.73 -13.09 10.45
CA ASP A 89 -6.99 -13.75 10.06
C ASP A 89 -8.07 -13.66 11.15
N ALA A 90 -7.66 -13.66 12.43
CA ALA A 90 -8.58 -13.61 13.56
C ALA A 90 -9.23 -12.23 13.75
N ILE A 91 -8.53 -11.14 13.45
CA ILE A 91 -9.04 -9.76 13.62
C ILE A 91 -10.35 -9.52 12.84
N PRO A 92 -10.42 -9.71 11.49
CA PRO A 92 -11.65 -9.51 10.75
C PRO A 92 -12.74 -10.52 11.14
N ALA A 93 -12.37 -11.75 11.53
CA ALA A 93 -13.33 -12.73 12.02
C ALA A 93 -14.02 -12.26 13.31
N LEU A 94 -13.25 -11.71 14.26
CA LEU A 94 -13.77 -11.13 15.50
C LEU A 94 -14.71 -9.96 15.21
N LEU A 95 -14.30 -9.04 14.32
CA LEU A 95 -15.11 -7.87 13.95
C LEU A 95 -16.44 -8.27 13.28
N VAL A 96 -16.47 -9.36 12.52
CA VAL A 96 -17.71 -9.90 11.95
C VAL A 96 -18.64 -10.44 13.04
N CYS A 97 -18.09 -11.16 14.02
CA CYS A 97 -18.86 -11.64 15.17
C CYS A 97 -19.45 -10.47 15.97
N ASP A 98 -18.64 -9.46 16.28
CA ASP A 98 -19.07 -8.28 17.04
C ASP A 98 -20.18 -7.53 16.31
N ARG A 99 -20.04 -7.33 14.99
CA ARG A 99 -21.09 -6.70 14.16
C ARG A 99 -22.43 -7.43 14.26
N VAL A 100 -22.42 -8.77 14.22
CA VAL A 100 -23.66 -9.57 14.31
C VAL A 100 -24.34 -9.36 15.66
N VAL A 101 -23.57 -9.26 16.75
CA VAL A 101 -24.11 -8.99 18.09
C VAL A 101 -24.73 -7.60 18.16
N GLU A 102 -24.05 -6.59 17.62
CA GLU A 102 -24.56 -5.22 17.56
C GLU A 102 -25.86 -5.11 16.74
N GLU A 103 -25.95 -5.80 15.60
CA GLU A 103 -27.15 -5.79 14.74
C GLU A 103 -28.36 -6.52 15.35
N GLN A 104 -28.15 -7.36 16.35
CA GLN A 104 -29.21 -8.10 17.05
C GLN A 104 -29.72 -7.41 18.32
N ALA A 105 -29.02 -6.36 18.79
CA ALA A 105 -29.39 -5.56 19.96
C ALA A 105 -30.35 -4.42 19.62
#